data_AF-A0A8T5UGS4-F1
#
_entry.id   AF-A0A8T5UGS4-F1
#
_cell.length_a   1.000
_cell.length_b   1.000
_cell.length_c   1.000
_cell.angle_alpha   90.00
_cell.angle_beta   90.00
_cell.angle_gamma   90.00
#
_symmetry.space_group_name_H-M   'P 1'
#
loop_
_entity.id
_entity.type
_entity.pdbx_description
1 polymer ?
#
loop_
_entity_poly.entity_id
_entity_poly.type
_entity_poly.pdbx_seq_one_letter_code
_entity_poly.pdbx_strand_id
1 'polypeptide(L)'
;MTHQDLESEIFAIVETIINLQMRYQNGDISNTFFQKTINNTYKEILKFHFKLKEKELLLSDILDKMNLKNKYQKVLDILTHGMEPSGDISSTQITQKGSSVLALPGITLEITSAFITLMDILKLGSFNDTSLLQEIFEDLIGNINKFPGLEYIKVKILRLREDLLKAKEKIVNDDIYREDVGKELYLLFTEFHDKLNLKT
;
A
#
# COMPACT_ATOMS: atom_id res chain seq x y z
N MET A 1 18.68 8.50 13.34
CA MET A 1 18.73 7.24 12.59
C MET A 1 19.84 7.33 11.55
N THR A 2 20.88 6.52 11.73
CA THR A 2 22.09 6.43 10.91
C THR A 2 21.87 5.51 9.69
N HIS A 3 22.80 5.52 8.72
CA HIS A 3 22.78 4.56 7.61
C HIS A 3 22.85 3.11 8.11
N GLN A 4 23.61 2.87 9.17
CA GLN A 4 23.78 1.55 9.77
C GLN A 4 22.49 1.03 10.43
N ASP A 5 21.65 1.95 10.94
CA ASP A 5 20.32 1.59 11.47
C ASP A 5 19.39 1.10 10.36
N LEU A 6 19.43 1.73 9.17
CA LEU A 6 18.63 1.32 8.02
C LEU A 6 19.11 -0.02 7.45
N GLU A 7 20.42 -0.21 7.33
CA GLU A 7 21.03 -1.49 6.94
C GLU A 7 20.60 -2.63 7.87
N SER A 8 20.67 -2.39 9.18
CA SER A 8 20.26 -3.38 10.18
C SER A 8 18.76 -3.68 10.12
N GLU A 9 17.93 -2.67 9.91
CA GLU A 9 16.47 -2.82 9.80
C GLU A 9 16.08 -3.66 8.57
N ILE A 10 16.61 -3.35 7.38
CA ILE A 10 16.27 -4.13 6.17
C ILE A 10 16.80 -5.56 6.24
N PHE A 11 17.99 -5.76 6.82
CA PHE A 11 18.54 -7.09 7.04
C PHE A 11 17.63 -7.93 7.95
N ALA A 12 17.20 -7.36 9.08
CA ALA A 12 16.31 -8.04 10.02
C ALA A 12 14.97 -8.41 9.37
N ILE A 13 14.39 -7.50 8.58
CA ILE A 13 13.14 -7.74 7.84
C ILE A 13 13.32 -8.90 6.84
N VAL A 14 14.40 -8.88 6.05
CA VAL A 14 14.68 -9.91 5.03
C VAL A 14 14.86 -11.29 5.67
N GLU A 15 15.71 -11.39 6.70
CA GLU A 15 15.95 -12.66 7.39
C GLU A 15 14.69 -13.17 8.10
N THR A 16 13.86 -12.27 8.65
CA THR A 16 12.58 -12.66 9.27
C THR A 16 11.66 -13.35 8.28
N ILE A 17 11.49 -12.80 7.07
CA ILE A 17 10.61 -13.39 6.06
C ILE A 17 11.15 -14.73 5.55
N ILE A 18 12.46 -14.82 5.30
CA ILE A 18 13.09 -16.07 4.85
C ILE A 18 12.93 -17.18 5.90
N ASN A 19 13.20 -16.87 7.17
CA ASN A 19 13.07 -17.82 8.26
C ASN A 19 11.60 -18.22 8.49
N LEU A 20 10.68 -17.27 8.35
CA LEU A 20 9.25 -17.53 8.47
C LEU A 20 8.77 -18.50 7.39
N GLN A 21 9.18 -18.30 6.13
CA GLN A 21 8.86 -19.21 5.01
C GLN A 21 9.40 -20.62 5.26
N MET A 22 10.67 -20.73 5.69
CA MET A 22 11.28 -22.03 6.00
C MET A 22 10.51 -22.76 7.11
N ARG A 23 10.20 -22.08 8.21
CA ARG A 23 9.42 -22.66 9.33
C ARG A 23 8.03 -23.08 8.89
N TYR A 24 7.39 -22.33 7.99
CA TYR A 24 6.10 -22.72 7.43
C TYR A 24 6.21 -23.98 6.56
N GLN A 25 7.19 -24.03 5.65
CA GLN A 25 7.45 -25.20 4.79
C GLN A 25 7.79 -26.46 5.58
N ASN A 26 8.48 -26.32 6.71
CA ASN A 26 8.77 -27.42 7.62
C ASN A 26 7.57 -27.87 8.47
N GLY A 27 6.45 -27.13 8.44
CA GLY A 27 5.28 -27.41 9.27
C GLY A 27 5.40 -26.92 10.72
N ASP A 28 6.43 -26.14 11.05
CA ASP A 28 6.67 -25.63 12.41
C ASP A 28 5.66 -24.55 12.84
N ILE A 29 4.97 -23.92 11.87
CA ILE A 29 3.96 -22.88 12.10
C ILE A 29 2.73 -23.11 11.23
N SER A 30 1.55 -22.72 11.73
CA SER A 30 0.31 -22.82 10.97
C SER A 30 0.26 -21.81 9.83
N ASN A 31 -0.53 -22.13 8.80
CA ASN A 31 -0.82 -21.20 7.71
C ASN A 31 -1.40 -19.86 8.23
N THR A 32 -2.32 -19.91 9.20
CA THR A 32 -2.92 -18.70 9.78
C THR A 32 -1.89 -17.80 10.46
N PHE A 33 -0.92 -18.39 11.17
CA PHE A 33 0.17 -17.64 11.80
C PHE A 33 1.13 -17.07 10.75
N PHE A 34 1.48 -17.88 9.74
CA PHE A 34 2.33 -17.49 8.62
C PHE A 34 1.75 -16.26 7.90
N GLN A 35 0.50 -16.34 7.45
CA GLN A 35 -0.18 -15.26 6.71
C GLN A 35 -0.29 -13.98 7.53
N LYS A 36 -0.62 -14.09 8.82
CA LYS A 36 -0.67 -12.92 9.71
C LYS A 36 0.70 -12.24 9.83
N THR A 37 1.77 -13.03 9.94
CA THR A 37 3.12 -12.51 10.11
C THR A 37 3.66 -11.92 8.81
N ILE A 38 3.38 -12.55 7.66
CA ILE A 38 3.68 -12.00 6.33
C ILE A 38 3.01 -10.64 6.14
N ASN A 39 1.72 -10.52 6.47
CA ASN A 39 1.01 -9.23 6.37
C ASN A 39 1.61 -8.14 7.25
N ASN A 40 2.07 -8.48 8.46
CA ASN A 40 2.75 -7.52 9.33
C ASN A 40 4.12 -7.11 8.77
N THR A 41 4.90 -8.09 8.31
CA THR A 41 6.26 -7.84 7.81
C THR A 41 6.24 -7.06 6.49
N TYR A 42 5.20 -7.26 5.67
CA TYR A 42 4.94 -6.41 4.50
C TYR A 42 4.79 -4.93 4.88
N LYS A 43 4.05 -4.64 5.97
CA LYS A 43 3.91 -3.26 6.47
C LYS A 43 5.26 -2.69 6.94
N GLU A 44 6.14 -3.52 7.48
CA GLU A 44 7.50 -3.10 7.86
C GLU A 44 8.34 -2.77 6.64
N ILE A 45 8.27 -3.55 5.55
CA ILE A 45 8.92 -3.21 4.28
C ILE A 45 8.42 -1.88 3.72
N LEU A 46 7.10 -1.66 3.70
CA LEU A 46 6.54 -0.38 3.24
C LEU A 46 7.02 0.79 4.11
N LYS A 47 6.99 0.65 5.43
CA LYS A 47 7.53 1.66 6.35
C LYS A 47 9.00 1.94 6.06
N PHE A 48 9.79 0.90 5.82
CA PHE A 48 11.19 1.03 5.47
C PHE A 48 11.38 1.82 4.17
N HIS A 49 10.61 1.51 3.13
CA HIS A 49 10.59 2.29 1.87
C HIS A 49 10.25 3.75 2.08
N PHE A 50 9.24 4.06 2.91
CA PHE A 50 8.91 5.46 3.22
C PHE A 50 10.04 6.18 3.95
N LYS A 51 10.71 5.51 4.90
CA LYS A 51 11.90 6.07 5.58
C LYS A 51 13.03 6.38 4.60
N LEU A 52 13.24 5.54 3.58
CA LEU A 52 14.25 5.79 2.54
C LEU A 52 13.87 7.00 1.68
N LYS A 53 12.60 7.09 1.26
CA LYS A 53 12.10 8.22 0.46
C LYS A 53 12.23 9.56 1.20
N GLU A 54 11.89 9.60 2.49
CA GLU A 54 12.06 10.81 3.33
C GLU A 54 13.51 11.27 3.45
N LYS A 55 14.46 10.34 3.26
CA LYS A 55 15.90 10.60 3.33
C LYS A 55 16.56 10.73 1.96
N GLU A 56 15.78 10.69 0.88
CA GLU A 56 16.26 10.70 -0.50
C GLU A 56 17.31 9.60 -0.78
N LEU A 57 17.14 8.44 -0.15
CA LEU A 57 18.02 7.28 -0.32
C LEU A 57 17.40 6.25 -1.26
N LEU A 58 18.24 5.62 -2.08
CA LEU A 58 17.84 4.53 -2.96
C LEU A 58 17.99 3.17 -2.25
N LEU A 59 16.94 2.36 -2.29
CA LEU A 59 16.99 1.00 -1.74
C LEU A 59 18.06 0.14 -2.44
N SER A 60 18.23 0.31 -3.75
CA SER A 60 19.22 -0.41 -4.57
C SER A 60 20.61 -0.30 -3.98
N ASP A 61 20.99 0.91 -3.54
CA ASP A 61 22.34 1.22 -3.07
C ASP A 61 22.62 0.54 -1.74
N ILE A 62 21.61 0.49 -0.85
CA ILE A 62 21.69 -0.21 0.43
C ILE A 62 21.78 -1.73 0.20
N LEU A 63 20.93 -2.27 -0.68
CA LEU A 63 20.93 -3.70 -1.00
C LEU A 63 22.22 -4.15 -1.67
N ASP A 64 22.82 -3.32 -2.54
CA ASP A 64 24.11 -3.58 -3.18
C ASP A 64 25.24 -3.62 -2.17
N LYS A 65 25.32 -2.59 -1.31
CA LYS A 65 26.35 -2.49 -0.29
C LYS A 65 26.34 -3.70 0.65
N MET A 66 25.16 -4.24 0.94
CA MET A 66 24.99 -5.39 1.84
C MET A 66 25.00 -6.75 1.12
N ASN A 67 25.12 -6.77 -0.22
CA ASN A 67 24.97 -7.98 -1.04
C ASN A 67 23.65 -8.74 -0.76
N LEU A 68 22.57 -7.99 -0.52
CA LEU A 68 21.24 -8.52 -0.15
C LEU A 68 20.27 -8.64 -1.32
N LYS A 69 20.60 -8.13 -2.51
CA LYS A 69 19.69 -8.10 -3.67
C LYS A 69 18.96 -9.42 -3.93
N ASN A 70 19.69 -10.54 -3.96
CA ASN A 70 19.10 -11.85 -4.23
C ASN A 70 18.15 -12.31 -3.12
N LYS A 71 18.49 -12.03 -1.86
CA LYS A 71 17.63 -12.36 -0.72
C LYS A 71 16.38 -11.48 -0.70
N TYR A 72 16.54 -10.20 -1.02
CA TYR A 72 15.43 -9.26 -1.12
C TYR A 72 14.47 -9.62 -2.26
N GLN A 73 14.96 -10.07 -3.41
CA GLN A 73 14.10 -10.57 -4.49
C GLN A 73 13.27 -11.78 -4.04
N LYS A 74 13.88 -12.76 -3.37
CA LYS A 74 13.15 -13.91 -2.80
C LYS A 74 12.07 -13.47 -1.81
N VAL A 75 12.34 -12.43 -1.02
CA VAL A 75 11.36 -11.84 -0.12
C VAL A 75 10.17 -11.26 -0.89
N LEU A 76 10.40 -10.51 -1.98
CA LEU A 76 9.32 -10.01 -2.82
C LEU A 76 8.49 -11.13 -3.44
N ASP A 77 9.13 -12.22 -3.87
CA ASP A 77 8.45 -13.38 -4.43
C ASP A 77 7.53 -14.05 -3.38
N ILE A 78 8.03 -14.24 -2.15
CA ILE A 78 7.27 -14.80 -1.00
C ILE A 78 6.05 -13.91 -0.69
N LEU A 79 6.24 -12.59 -0.64
CA LEU A 79 5.18 -11.64 -0.32
C LEU A 79 4.10 -11.57 -1.41
N THR A 80 4.49 -11.79 -2.66
CA THR A 80 3.60 -11.66 -3.82
C THR A 80 2.80 -12.93 -4.08
N HIS A 81 3.45 -14.11 -3.98
CA HIS A 81 2.84 -15.37 -4.40
C HIS A 81 2.36 -16.23 -3.24
N GLY A 82 2.67 -15.85 -1.99
CA GLY A 82 2.03 -16.36 -0.78
C GLY A 82 2.16 -17.86 -0.48
N MET A 83 2.59 -18.74 -1.41
CA MET A 83 2.68 -20.18 -1.17
C MET A 83 3.27 -21.07 -2.25
N GLU A 84 3.45 -20.66 -3.52
CA GLU A 84 3.85 -21.66 -4.52
C GLU A 84 5.35 -22.01 -4.46
N PRO A 85 5.71 -23.29 -4.24
CA PRO A 85 7.05 -23.75 -4.53
C PRO A 85 7.19 -23.71 -6.05
N SER A 86 7.94 -22.76 -6.58
CA SER A 86 8.49 -22.92 -7.92
C SER A 86 9.49 -24.08 -7.85
N GLY A 87 8.98 -25.26 -8.17
CA GLY A 87 9.81 -26.38 -8.61
C GLY A 87 10.66 -25.91 -9.78
N ASP A 88 11.92 -26.31 -9.73
CA ASP A 88 12.96 -26.11 -10.74
C ASP A 88 13.23 -24.66 -11.18
N ILE A 89 14.36 -24.17 -10.64
CA ILE A 89 15.18 -23.11 -11.24
C ILE A 89 15.70 -23.67 -12.58
N SER A 90 14.87 -23.68 -13.62
CA SER A 90 15.32 -23.76 -15.00
C SER A 90 15.17 -22.41 -15.65
N SER A 91 16.34 -21.87 -16.01
CA SER A 91 16.59 -20.72 -16.87
C SER A 91 15.41 -20.35 -17.77
N THR A 92 14.63 -19.37 -17.34
CA THR A 92 13.82 -18.58 -18.27
C THR A 92 14.27 -17.14 -18.11
N GLN A 93 14.76 -16.58 -19.21
CA GLN A 93 15.29 -15.23 -19.32
C GLN A 93 14.32 -14.23 -18.71
N ILE A 94 14.68 -13.65 -17.58
CA ILE A 94 14.03 -12.46 -17.04
C ILE A 94 14.42 -11.32 -17.97
N THR A 95 13.61 -11.08 -18.99
CA THR A 95 13.63 -9.83 -19.74
C THR A 95 13.45 -8.69 -18.75
N GLN A 96 14.49 -7.86 -18.61
CA GLN A 96 14.42 -6.54 -18.02
C GLN A 96 13.28 -5.74 -18.68
N LYS A 97 12.14 -5.62 -18.01
CA LYS A 97 11.17 -4.57 -18.32
C LYS A 97 10.32 -4.27 -17.09
N GLY A 98 10.73 -3.22 -16.38
CA GLY A 98 9.97 -2.53 -15.33
C GLY A 98 9.81 -3.33 -14.04
N SER A 99 10.57 -2.98 -13.00
CA SER A 99 10.25 -3.32 -11.62
C SER A 99 9.03 -2.51 -11.16
N SER A 100 7.89 -2.77 -11.79
CA SER A 100 6.61 -2.40 -11.24
C SER A 100 5.97 -3.69 -10.74
N VAL A 101 5.01 -3.56 -9.83
CA VAL A 101 4.29 -4.67 -9.23
C VAL A 101 5.04 -5.35 -8.07
N LEU A 102 5.31 -4.56 -7.02
CA LEU A 102 4.83 -5.04 -5.71
C LEU A 102 3.35 -5.33 -5.95
N ALA A 103 2.95 -6.61 -5.97
CA ALA A 103 1.53 -6.92 -5.98
C ALA A 103 0.91 -6.20 -4.79
N LEU A 104 0.08 -5.21 -5.11
CA LEU A 104 -0.48 -4.31 -4.14
C LEU A 104 -1.33 -5.16 -3.18
N PRO A 105 -1.09 -5.10 -1.85
CA PRO A 105 -1.83 -5.89 -0.88
C PRO A 105 -3.33 -5.67 -1.05
N GLY A 106 -4.14 -6.62 -0.58
CA GLY A 106 -5.60 -6.46 -0.55
C GLY A 106 -6.04 -5.08 -0.03
N ILE A 107 -5.35 -4.55 0.99
CA ILE A 107 -5.63 -3.21 1.55
C ILE A 107 -5.43 -2.08 0.52
N THR A 108 -4.42 -2.15 -0.35
CA THR A 108 -4.25 -1.14 -1.39
C THR A 108 -5.33 -1.22 -2.46
N LEU A 109 -5.75 -2.43 -2.83
CA LEU A 109 -6.88 -2.63 -3.74
C LEU A 109 -8.18 -2.11 -3.12
N GLU A 110 -8.41 -2.36 -1.83
CA GLU A 110 -9.54 -1.85 -1.05
C GLU A 110 -9.54 -0.31 -0.97
N ILE A 111 -8.37 0.32 -0.75
CA ILE A 111 -8.25 1.78 -0.76
C ILE A 111 -8.55 2.33 -2.17
N THR A 112 -8.00 1.69 -3.20
CA THR A 112 -8.20 2.09 -4.60
C THR A 112 -9.67 1.98 -5.00
N SER A 113 -10.34 0.87 -4.65
CA SER A 113 -11.76 0.69 -4.95
C SER A 113 -12.61 1.70 -4.20
N ALA A 114 -12.31 2.00 -2.94
CA ALA A 114 -13.04 3.00 -2.16
C ALA A 114 -12.89 4.41 -2.77
N PHE A 115 -11.69 4.80 -3.22
CA PHE A 115 -11.49 6.06 -3.94
C PHE A 115 -12.31 6.14 -5.23
N ILE A 116 -12.24 5.10 -6.07
CA ILE A 116 -12.99 5.04 -7.33
C ILE A 116 -14.49 5.13 -7.06
N THR A 117 -14.97 4.36 -6.08
CA THR A 117 -16.39 4.35 -5.73
C THR A 117 -16.85 5.73 -5.25
N LEU A 118 -16.10 6.40 -4.37
CA LEU A 118 -16.43 7.77 -3.95
C LEU A 118 -16.48 8.74 -5.13
N MET A 119 -15.52 8.67 -6.05
CA MET A 119 -15.50 9.53 -7.23
C MET A 119 -16.69 9.28 -8.16
N ASP A 120 -17.06 8.02 -8.36
CA ASP A 120 -18.21 7.64 -9.19
C ASP A 120 -19.54 8.08 -8.57
N ILE A 121 -19.69 7.91 -7.25
CA ILE A 121 -20.86 8.40 -6.50
C ILE A 121 -21.00 9.92 -6.70
N LEU A 122 -19.90 10.66 -6.61
CA LEU A 122 -19.91 12.10 -6.78
C LEU A 122 -20.30 12.54 -8.20
N LYS A 123 -19.87 11.78 -9.21
CA LYS A 123 -20.22 12.03 -10.62
C LYS A 123 -21.66 11.66 -10.97
N LEU A 124 -22.20 10.60 -10.37
CA LEU A 124 -23.54 10.09 -10.67
C LEU A 124 -24.67 11.01 -10.15
N GLY A 125 -24.36 11.97 -9.27
CA GLY A 125 -25.29 13.06 -8.91
C GLY A 125 -26.53 12.65 -8.11
N SER A 126 -26.76 11.36 -7.89
CA SER A 126 -27.96 10.83 -7.21
C SER A 126 -27.73 10.65 -5.72
N PHE A 127 -27.79 11.75 -4.97
CA PHE A 127 -27.65 11.77 -3.51
C PHE A 127 -29.02 11.73 -2.82
N ASN A 128 -29.73 10.62 -2.96
CA ASN A 128 -30.91 10.41 -2.12
C ASN A 128 -30.53 9.96 -0.70
N ASP A 129 -29.32 9.42 -0.54
CA ASP A 129 -28.89 8.88 0.75
C ASP A 129 -27.43 9.26 1.08
N THR A 130 -27.27 10.30 1.90
CA THR A 130 -25.96 10.72 2.42
C THR A 130 -25.33 9.68 3.34
N SER A 131 -26.08 8.65 3.77
CA SER A 131 -25.56 7.56 4.59
C SER A 131 -24.58 6.69 3.82
N LEU A 132 -24.84 6.42 2.53
CA LEU A 132 -23.99 5.60 1.69
C LEU A 132 -22.64 6.29 1.48
N LEU A 133 -22.64 7.60 1.17
CA LEU A 133 -21.39 8.38 1.08
C LEU A 133 -20.58 8.30 2.38
N GLN A 134 -21.25 8.38 3.53
CA GLN A 134 -20.61 8.30 4.83
C GLN A 134 -19.99 6.92 5.08
N GLU A 135 -20.67 5.84 4.72
CA GLU A 135 -20.15 4.46 4.83
C GLU A 135 -18.87 4.28 4.01
N ILE A 136 -18.85 4.73 2.75
CA ILE A 136 -17.65 4.60 1.90
C ILE A 136 -16.48 5.44 2.44
N PHE A 137 -16.75 6.62 3.03
CA PHE A 137 -15.71 7.40 3.70
C PHE A 137 -15.14 6.69 4.93
N GLU A 138 -16.00 6.05 5.75
CA GLU A 138 -15.54 5.27 6.90
C GLU A 138 -14.72 4.06 6.47
N ASP A 139 -15.12 3.37 5.39
CA ASP A 139 -14.35 2.28 4.81
C ASP A 139 -12.99 2.76 4.29
N LEU A 140 -12.95 3.87 3.54
CA LEU A 140 -11.71 4.47 3.05
C LEU A 140 -10.78 4.85 4.22
N ILE A 141 -11.30 5.52 5.24
CA ILE A 141 -10.54 5.90 6.44
C ILE A 141 -10.05 4.66 7.19
N GLY A 142 -10.90 3.64 7.33
CA GLY A 142 -10.58 2.36 7.96
C GLY A 142 -9.43 1.66 7.24
N ASN A 143 -9.43 1.65 5.91
CA ASN A 143 -8.39 1.02 5.11
C ASN A 143 -7.09 1.83 5.09
N ILE A 144 -7.19 3.17 5.03
CA ILE A 144 -6.04 4.06 5.17
C ILE A 144 -5.40 3.94 6.56
N ASN A 145 -6.18 3.76 7.64
CA ASN A 145 -5.65 3.52 8.98
C ASN A 145 -4.84 2.23 9.08
N LYS A 146 -5.19 1.21 8.28
CA LYS A 146 -4.45 -0.07 8.25
C LYS A 146 -3.16 0.03 7.44
N PHE A 147 -3.01 1.05 6.61
CA PHE A 147 -1.88 1.25 5.69
C PHE A 147 -0.89 2.29 6.26
N PRO A 148 0.39 1.92 6.46
CA PRO A 148 1.37 2.84 7.05
C PRO A 148 1.78 3.97 6.08
N GLY A 149 2.14 5.15 6.58
CA GLY A 149 2.76 6.22 5.75
C GLY A 149 1.77 7.13 4.99
N LEU A 150 0.48 7.04 5.32
CA LEU A 150 -0.62 7.83 4.74
C LEU A 150 -1.22 8.83 5.72
N GLU A 151 -0.52 9.18 6.79
CA GLU A 151 -1.00 10.05 7.86
C GLU A 151 -1.47 11.41 7.32
N TYR A 152 -0.76 11.95 6.33
CA TYR A 152 -1.13 13.20 5.66
C TYR A 152 -2.39 13.08 4.80
N ILE A 153 -2.51 12.00 4.01
CA ILE A 153 -3.68 11.73 3.17
C ILE A 153 -4.92 11.51 4.06
N LYS A 154 -4.75 10.81 5.18
CA LYS A 154 -5.80 10.65 6.20
C LYS A 154 -6.33 11.98 6.71
N VAL A 155 -5.47 12.92 7.06
CA VAL A 155 -5.89 14.24 7.56
C VAL A 155 -6.70 15.00 6.51
N LYS A 156 -6.28 14.95 5.24
CA LYS A 156 -7.02 15.59 4.15
C LYS A 156 -8.39 14.93 3.92
N ILE A 157 -8.47 13.60 3.92
CA ILE A 157 -9.74 12.87 3.75
C ILE A 157 -10.70 13.16 4.90
N LEU A 158 -10.21 13.24 6.14
CA LEU A 158 -11.04 13.61 7.30
C LEU A 158 -11.61 15.01 7.16
N ARG A 159 -10.81 15.99 6.72
CA ARG A 159 -11.29 17.35 6.44
C ARG A 159 -12.33 17.37 5.34
N LEU A 160 -12.04 16.71 4.22
CA LEU A 160 -12.97 16.61 3.10
C LEU A 160 -14.31 16.00 3.51
N ARG A 161 -14.27 14.95 4.33
CA ARG A 161 -15.48 14.34 4.91
C ARG A 161 -16.25 15.33 5.78
N GLU A 162 -15.58 16.05 6.67
CA GLU A 162 -16.24 17.04 7.53
C GLU A 162 -16.88 18.16 6.72
N ASP A 163 -16.20 18.64 5.69
CA ASP A 163 -16.70 19.69 4.80
C ASP A 163 -17.90 19.19 3.99
N LEU A 164 -17.87 17.95 3.51
CA LEU A 164 -19.00 17.30 2.84
C LEU A 164 -20.20 17.11 3.79
N LEU A 165 -19.96 16.71 5.05
CA LEU A 165 -21.03 16.54 6.03
C LEU A 165 -21.68 17.88 6.44
N LYS A 166 -20.93 18.98 6.41
CA LYS A 166 -21.47 20.34 6.65
C LYS A 166 -22.19 20.90 5.43
N ALA A 167 -21.77 20.51 4.23
CA ALA A 167 -22.29 21.01 2.96
C ALA A 167 -23.26 20.04 2.26
N LYS A 168 -24.00 19.20 3.01
CA LYS A 168 -24.92 18.17 2.46
C LYS A 168 -25.87 18.72 1.40
N GLU A 169 -26.50 19.86 1.63
CA GLU A 169 -27.41 20.49 0.67
C GLU A 169 -26.70 20.97 -0.61
N LYS A 170 -25.43 21.37 -0.53
CA LYS A 170 -24.65 21.78 -1.70
C LYS A 170 -24.20 20.59 -2.53
N ILE A 171 -23.87 19.46 -1.91
CA ILE A 171 -23.54 18.23 -2.66
C ILE A 171 -24.73 17.80 -3.52
N VAL A 172 -25.94 17.81 -2.94
CA VAL A 172 -27.15 17.37 -3.65
C VAL A 172 -27.50 18.31 -4.81
N ASN A 173 -27.35 19.62 -4.61
CA ASN A 173 -27.93 20.62 -5.52
C ASN A 173 -26.91 21.38 -6.40
N ASP A 174 -25.60 21.24 -6.17
CA ASP A 174 -24.56 21.99 -6.87
C ASP A 174 -23.58 21.05 -7.58
N ASP A 175 -23.77 20.92 -8.89
CA ASP A 175 -22.94 20.11 -9.79
C ASP A 175 -21.47 20.56 -9.81
N ILE A 176 -21.23 21.88 -9.69
CA ILE A 176 -19.88 22.47 -9.70
C ILE A 176 -19.16 22.09 -8.41
N TYR A 177 -19.85 22.20 -7.27
CA TYR A 177 -19.31 21.78 -5.97
C TYR A 177 -18.95 20.30 -5.96
N ARG A 178 -19.77 19.43 -6.58
CA ARG A 178 -19.46 18.00 -6.70
C ARG A 178 -18.24 17.74 -7.56
N GLU A 179 -18.09 18.47 -8.66
CA GLU A 179 -16.93 18.33 -9.53
C GLU A 179 -15.63 18.75 -8.84
N ASP A 180 -15.67 19.83 -8.05
CA ASP A 180 -14.51 20.31 -7.28
C ASP A 180 -14.08 19.31 -6.20
N VAL A 181 -15.04 18.73 -5.45
CA VAL A 181 -14.76 17.65 -4.50
C VAL A 181 -14.20 16.41 -5.22
N GLY A 182 -14.76 16.06 -6.38
CA GLY A 182 -14.26 14.95 -7.19
C GLY A 182 -12.82 15.15 -7.65
N LYS A 183 -12.45 16.39 -8.03
CA LYS A 183 -11.07 16.76 -8.36
C LYS A 183 -10.14 16.64 -7.15
N GLU A 184 -10.58 17.07 -5.97
CA GLU A 184 -9.80 16.95 -4.75
C GLU A 184 -9.56 15.49 -4.35
N LEU A 185 -10.58 14.63 -4.46
CA LEU A 185 -10.43 13.18 -4.28
C LEU A 185 -9.47 12.56 -5.31
N TYR A 186 -9.53 13.00 -6.56
CA TYR A 186 -8.62 12.53 -7.59
C TYR A 186 -7.16 12.94 -7.31
N LEU A 187 -6.93 14.16 -6.80
CA LEU A 187 -5.60 14.60 -6.37
C LEU A 187 -5.08 13.73 -5.21
N LEU A 188 -5.94 13.44 -4.22
CA LEU A 188 -5.60 12.55 -3.10
C LEU A 188 -5.30 11.12 -3.56
N PHE A 189 -6.08 10.62 -4.51
CA PHE A 189 -5.85 9.32 -5.13
C PHE A 189 -4.52 9.29 -5.89
N THR A 190 -4.19 10.37 -6.60
CA THR A 190 -2.90 10.50 -7.30
C THR A 190 -1.74 10.57 -6.31
N GLU A 191 -1.86 11.33 -5.22
CA GLU A 191 -0.87 11.37 -4.14
C GLU A 191 -0.67 9.99 -3.50
N PHE A 192 -1.76 9.25 -3.29
CA PHE A 192 -1.71 7.86 -2.81
C PHE A 192 -0.99 6.96 -3.83
N HIS A 193 -1.35 7.06 -5.10
CA HIS A 193 -0.74 6.30 -6.16
C HIS A 193 0.73 6.65 -6.37
N ASP A 194 1.17 7.90 -6.20
CA ASP A 194 2.57 8.33 -6.27
C ASP A 194 3.38 7.91 -5.03
N LYS A 195 2.71 7.68 -3.90
CA LYS A 195 3.32 7.02 -2.73
C LYS A 195 3.49 5.52 -2.96
N LEU A 196 2.62 4.88 -3.73
CA LEU A 196 2.68 3.46 -4.08
C LEU A 196 3.60 3.17 -5.26
N ASN A 197 3.55 4.01 -6.29
CA ASN A 197 4.45 4.00 -7.42
C ASN A 197 5.80 4.45 -6.93
N LEU A 198 6.57 3.45 -6.53
CA LEU A 198 8.02 3.46 -6.51
C LEU A 198 8.52 3.93 -7.88
N LYS A 199 8.58 5.25 -8.12
CA LYS A 199 9.38 5.78 -9.23
C LYS A 199 10.81 5.31 -8.94
N THR A 200 11.19 4.33 -9.74
CA THR A 200 12.50 3.68 -9.79
C THR A 200 13.54 4.67 -10.28
#